data_AF-A0A7J7JFU3-F1
#
_entry.id   AF-A0A7J7JFU3-F1
#
_cell.length_a   1.000
_cell.length_b   1.000
_cell.length_c   1.000
_cell.angle_alpha   90.00
_cell.angle_beta   90.00
_cell.angle_gamma   90.00
#
_symmetry.space_group_name_H-M   'P 1'
#
loop_
_entity.id
_entity.type
_entity.pdbx_description
1 polymer ?
#
loop_
_entity_poly.entity_id
_entity_poly.type
_entity_poly.pdbx_seq_one_letter_code
_entity_poly.pdbx_strand_id
1 'polypeptide(L)'
;MTGTGAQLFDHIANCIDSFIEDKKLDRTVELPLGFTFSFPCKQEGLAKARLVTWTKGFNCSGVVNEDIVRLLHESVAKKQIKVRCIAVINDTVGALMSCAHEDNRCQIGLILGTGTNACYMEKIERVQQWDGDDESPQEVSAFYWFHRIF
;
A
#
# COMPACT_ATOMS: atom_id res chain seq x y z
N MET A 1 0.81 12.45 13.47
CA MET A 1 2.12 12.91 12.94
C MET A 1 1.86 14.07 12.00
N THR A 2 2.54 15.19 12.20
CA THR A 2 2.43 16.40 11.36
C THR A 2 3.80 16.73 10.78
N GLY A 3 3.84 17.36 9.59
CA GLY A 3 5.08 17.66 8.90
C GLY A 3 4.88 17.75 7.39
N THR A 4 5.97 17.69 6.62
CA THR A 4 5.88 17.63 5.15
C THR A 4 5.91 16.19 4.65
N GLY A 5 5.35 15.95 3.47
CA GLY A 5 5.47 14.67 2.77
C GLY A 5 6.92 14.28 2.56
N ALA A 6 7.77 15.23 2.17
CA ALA A 6 9.20 15.00 2.00
C ALA A 6 9.85 14.44 3.27
N GLN A 7 9.55 14.98 4.46
CA GLN A 7 10.07 14.46 5.72
C GLN A 7 9.62 13.03 5.99
N LEU A 8 8.35 12.71 5.71
CA LEU A 8 7.79 11.37 5.88
C LEU A 8 8.50 10.36 4.96
N PHE A 9 8.56 10.63 3.66
CA PHE A 9 9.14 9.71 2.68
C PHE A 9 10.67 9.63 2.79
N ASP A 10 11.36 10.71 3.16
CA ASP A 10 12.79 10.68 3.44
C ASP A 10 13.08 9.82 4.69
N HIS A 11 12.22 9.87 5.70
CA HIS A 11 12.31 8.97 6.85
C HIS A 11 12.12 7.49 6.45
N ILE A 12 11.11 7.19 5.63
CA ILE A 12 10.90 5.83 5.09
C ILE A 12 12.13 5.36 4.32
N ALA A 13 12.69 6.20 3.43
CA ALA A 13 13.89 5.88 2.67
C ALA A 13 15.11 5.64 3.58
N ASN A 14 15.27 6.41 4.67
CA ASN A 14 16.31 6.14 5.68
C ASN A 14 16.15 4.76 6.31
N CYS A 15 14.92 4.37 6.67
CA CYS A 15 14.65 3.07 7.27
C CYS A 15 14.96 1.91 6.30
N ILE A 16 14.60 2.07 5.02
CA ILE A 16 14.91 1.07 3.98
C ILE A 16 16.44 0.93 3.81
N ASP A 17 17.16 2.04 3.72
CA ASP A 17 18.63 2.04 3.58
C ASP A 17 19.31 1.36 4.77
N SER A 18 18.87 1.70 5.99
CA SER A 18 19.36 1.07 7.23
C SER A 18 19.09 -0.44 7.24
N PHE A 19 17.90 -0.86 6.82
CA PHE A 19 17.55 -2.28 6.74
C PHE A 19 18.43 -3.05 5.74
N ILE A 20 18.73 -2.46 4.58
CA ILE A 20 19.62 -3.04 3.57
C ILE A 20 21.02 -3.24 4.15
N GLU A 21 21.53 -2.26 4.89
CA GLU A 21 22.82 -2.34 5.57
C GLU A 21 22.83 -3.42 6.67
N ASP A 22 21.84 -3.39 7.56
CA ASP A 22 21.71 -4.33 8.69
C ASP A 22 21.60 -5.79 8.23
N LYS A 23 20.88 -6.03 7.13
CA LYS A 23 20.71 -7.37 6.54
C LYS A 23 21.81 -7.73 5.55
N LYS A 24 22.78 -6.84 5.30
CA LYS A 24 23.88 -7.04 4.34
C LYS A 24 23.39 -7.44 2.95
N LEU A 25 22.29 -6.82 2.51
CA LEU A 25 21.72 -7.09 1.19
C LEU A 25 22.60 -6.47 0.10
N ASP A 26 22.62 -7.12 -1.06
CA ASP A 26 23.37 -6.64 -2.22
C ASP A 26 22.75 -5.34 -2.77
N ARG A 27 23.47 -4.24 -2.59
CA ARG A 27 23.07 -2.89 -3.04
C ARG A 27 23.12 -2.74 -4.56
N THR A 28 23.75 -3.67 -5.27
CA THR A 28 23.89 -3.64 -6.73
C THR A 28 22.67 -4.21 -7.45
N VAL A 29 21.87 -5.04 -6.76
CA VAL A 29 20.64 -5.66 -7.26
C VAL A 29 19.44 -4.75 -6.97
N GLU A 30 18.51 -4.67 -7.92
CA GLU A 30 17.23 -3.98 -7.70
C GLU A 30 16.30 -4.84 -6.83
N LEU A 31 16.00 -4.36 -5.63
CA LEU A 31 15.14 -5.05 -4.68
C LEU A 31 13.66 -4.71 -4.94
N PRO A 32 12.78 -5.71 -5.15
CA PRO A 32 11.34 -5.46 -5.27
C PRO A 32 10.74 -5.14 -3.89
N LEU A 33 9.90 -4.11 -3.84
CA LEU A 33 9.20 -3.67 -2.65
C LEU A 33 7.69 -3.74 -2.89
N GLY A 34 6.99 -4.46 -2.01
CA GLY A 34 5.55 -4.28 -1.79
C GLY A 34 5.36 -3.17 -0.77
N PHE A 35 4.64 -2.11 -1.14
CA PHE A 35 4.41 -0.95 -0.28
C PHE A 35 3.00 -0.99 0.31
N THR A 36 2.89 -1.51 1.52
CA THR A 36 1.64 -1.46 2.28
C THR A 36 1.42 -0.05 2.81
N PHE A 37 0.45 0.68 2.24
CA PHE A 37 0.16 2.06 2.63
C PHE A 37 -1.27 2.18 3.17
N SER A 38 -1.40 2.11 4.49
CA SER A 38 -2.68 1.98 5.21
C SER A 38 -3.49 3.27 5.34
N PHE A 39 -3.65 4.00 4.25
CA PHE A 39 -4.46 5.20 4.13
C PHE A 39 -5.40 5.11 2.93
N PRO A 40 -6.52 5.84 2.92
CA PRO A 40 -7.40 5.91 1.75
C PRO A 40 -6.65 6.40 0.51
N CYS A 41 -6.49 5.52 -0.47
CA CYS A 41 -5.84 5.82 -1.75
C CYS A 41 -6.76 5.47 -2.91
N LYS A 42 -6.68 6.25 -3.99
CA LYS A 42 -7.20 5.87 -5.30
C LYS A 42 -6.11 5.05 -6.00
N GLN A 43 -6.34 3.75 -6.16
CA GLN A 43 -5.46 2.89 -6.93
C GLN A 43 -5.58 3.28 -8.42
N GLU A 44 -4.47 3.65 -9.05
CA GLU A 44 -4.41 3.98 -10.50
C GLU A 44 -3.61 2.94 -11.29
N GLY A 45 -3.01 1.97 -10.60
CA GLY A 45 -2.27 0.83 -11.14
C GLY A 45 -1.67 0.00 -10.01
N LEU A 46 -1.06 -1.14 -10.33
CA LEU A 46 -0.49 -2.01 -9.30
C LEU A 46 0.56 -1.29 -8.44
N ALA A 47 1.49 -0.58 -9.08
CA ALA A 47 2.52 0.24 -8.43
C ALA A 47 2.22 1.75 -8.56
N LYS A 48 0.95 2.15 -8.51
CA LYS A 48 0.55 3.55 -8.64
C LYS A 48 -0.70 3.84 -7.83
N ALA A 49 -0.59 4.74 -6.85
CA ALA A 49 -1.70 5.06 -5.97
C ALA A 49 -1.65 6.51 -5.53
N ARG A 50 -2.79 7.19 -5.59
CA ARG A 50 -2.92 8.59 -5.18
C ARG A 50 -3.55 8.67 -3.80
N LEU A 51 -2.92 9.37 -2.85
CA LEU A 51 -3.53 9.57 -1.53
C LEU A 51 -4.79 10.44 -1.67
N VAL A 52 -5.92 9.98 -1.11
CA VAL A 52 -7.18 10.74 -1.10
C VAL A 52 -7.25 11.64 0.13
N THR A 53 -6.98 11.08 1.31
CA THR A 53 -7.01 11.84 2.57
C THR A 53 -6.21 11.13 3.65
N TRP A 54 -5.64 11.90 4.57
CA TRP A 54 -5.01 11.34 5.76
C TRP A 54 -6.06 10.90 6.79
N THR A 55 -5.73 9.86 7.55
CA THR A 55 -6.51 9.36 8.68
C THR A 55 -5.59 9.11 9.87
N LYS A 56 -6.10 8.54 10.98
CA LYS A 56 -5.28 8.11 12.13
C LYS A 56 -4.42 9.24 12.74
N GLY A 57 -4.88 10.49 12.66
CA GLY A 57 -4.14 11.66 13.17
C GLY A 57 -2.89 12.03 12.38
N PHE A 58 -2.74 11.54 11.15
CA PHE A 58 -1.71 12.01 10.21
C PHE A 58 -2.18 13.28 9.51
N ASN A 59 -1.26 14.18 9.25
CA ASN A 59 -1.50 15.35 8.41
C ASN A 59 -0.16 15.85 7.85
N CYS A 60 0.33 15.18 6.81
CA CYS A 60 1.56 15.57 6.11
C CYS A 60 1.21 16.39 4.85
N SER A 61 1.76 17.60 4.75
CA SER A 61 1.52 18.49 3.60
C SER A 61 2.18 17.98 2.33
N GLY A 62 1.58 18.28 1.17
CA GLY A 62 2.16 17.90 -0.14
C GLY A 62 2.11 16.42 -0.48
N VAL A 63 1.18 15.65 0.13
CA VAL A 63 0.97 14.23 -0.20
C VAL A 63 -0.45 13.94 -0.67
N VAL A 64 -1.46 14.65 -0.13
CA VAL A 64 -2.85 14.49 -0.57
C VAL A 64 -2.94 14.86 -2.06
N ASN A 65 -3.62 14.02 -2.83
CA ASN A 65 -3.69 14.05 -4.29
C ASN A 65 -2.38 13.80 -5.03
N GLU A 66 -1.31 13.35 -4.36
CA GLU A 66 -0.07 12.95 -5.01
C GLU A 66 0.08 11.43 -5.11
N ASP A 67 0.85 11.00 -6.11
CA ASP A 67 1.24 9.59 -6.27
C ASP A 67 2.29 9.21 -5.22
N ILE A 68 1.90 8.36 -4.28
CA ILE A 68 2.76 7.98 -3.15
C ILE A 68 3.96 7.13 -3.59
N VAL A 69 3.87 6.44 -4.73
CA VAL A 69 4.98 5.62 -5.25
C VAL A 69 6.05 6.51 -5.84
N ARG A 70 5.63 7.53 -6.59
CA ARG A 70 6.53 8.58 -7.08
C ARG A 70 7.26 9.26 -5.91
N LEU A 71 6.53 9.68 -4.87
CA LEU A 71 7.12 10.33 -3.69
C LEU A 71 8.12 9.41 -2.97
N LEU A 72 7.81 8.12 -2.83
CA LEU A 72 8.73 7.14 -2.27
C LEU A 72 9.99 7.00 -3.12
N HIS A 73 9.86 6.85 -4.45
CA HIS A 73 11.00 6.71 -5.36
C HIS A 73 11.90 7.95 -5.36
N GLU A 74 11.33 9.15 -5.29
CA GLU A 74 12.10 10.40 -5.16
C GLU A 74 12.97 10.42 -3.90
N SER A 75 12.43 9.97 -2.76
CA SER A 75 13.18 9.86 -1.51
C SER A 75 14.22 8.74 -1.53
N VAL A 76 13.88 7.58 -2.10
CA VAL A 76 14.79 6.44 -2.27
C VAL A 76 15.98 6.79 -3.18
N ALA A 77 15.75 7.54 -4.26
CA ALA A 77 16.80 7.96 -5.17
C ALA A 77 17.88 8.80 -4.49
N LYS A 78 17.53 9.62 -3.48
CA LYS A 78 18.48 10.39 -2.66
C LYS A 78 19.44 9.50 -1.85
N LYS A 79 19.09 8.23 -1.62
CA LYS A 79 19.89 7.25 -0.88
C LYS A 79 20.82 6.41 -1.75
N GLN A 80 20.75 6.56 -3.07
CA GLN A 80 21.54 5.77 -4.01
C GLN A 80 21.37 4.25 -3.82
N ILE A 81 20.18 3.81 -3.37
CA ILE A 81 19.79 2.39 -3.27
C ILE A 81 18.89 2.01 -4.44
N LYS A 82 18.98 0.76 -4.89
CA LYS A 82 18.15 0.22 -5.96
C LYS A 82 16.94 -0.51 -5.38
N VAL A 83 15.85 0.22 -5.16
CA VAL A 83 14.59 -0.34 -4.67
C VAL A 83 13.48 0.06 -5.63
N ARG A 84 12.72 -0.94 -6.09
CA ARG A 84 11.58 -0.74 -6.99
C ARG A 84 10.30 -1.15 -6.30
N CYS A 85 9.38 -0.19 -6.17
CA CYS A 85 8.02 -0.49 -5.73
C CYS A 85 7.29 -1.20 -6.88
N ILE A 86 6.88 -2.44 -6.64
CA ILE A 86 6.19 -3.26 -7.64
C ILE A 86 4.68 -3.38 -7.37
N ALA A 87 4.25 -3.09 -6.15
CA ALA A 87 2.85 -3.10 -5.76
C ALA A 87 2.61 -2.15 -4.58
N VAL A 88 1.49 -1.44 -4.62
CA VAL A 88 0.90 -0.78 -3.45
C VAL A 88 -0.31 -1.58 -3.03
N ILE A 89 -0.36 -1.92 -1.75
CA ILE A 89 -1.49 -2.63 -1.16
C ILE A 89 -1.95 -1.93 0.11
N ASN A 90 -3.19 -2.19 0.50
CA ASN A 90 -3.71 -1.81 1.80
C ASN A 90 -3.39 -2.91 2.84
N ASP A 91 -3.43 -2.55 4.13
CA ASP A 91 -3.12 -3.49 5.22
C ASP A 91 -4.06 -4.70 5.28
N THR A 92 -5.37 -4.53 5.10
CA THR A 92 -6.30 -5.66 5.12
C THR A 92 -6.05 -6.62 3.96
N VAL A 93 -5.67 -6.09 2.79
CA VAL A 93 -5.32 -6.92 1.61
C VAL A 93 -4.03 -7.68 1.86
N GLY A 94 -3.02 -7.02 2.44
CA GLY A 94 -1.80 -7.71 2.85
C GLY A 94 -2.07 -8.83 3.85
N ALA A 95 -2.94 -8.58 4.84
CA ALA A 95 -3.35 -9.60 5.80
C ALA A 95 -4.10 -10.77 5.14
N LEU A 96 -5.07 -10.47 4.26
CA LEU A 96 -5.80 -11.47 3.48
C LEU A 96 -4.84 -12.31 2.64
N MET A 97 -3.95 -11.67 1.86
CA MET A 97 -2.99 -12.36 0.99
C MET A 97 -2.02 -13.24 1.78
N SER A 98 -1.55 -12.77 2.94
CA SER A 98 -0.68 -13.56 3.81
C SER A 98 -1.36 -14.82 4.31
N CYS A 99 -2.62 -14.72 4.75
CA CYS A 99 -3.40 -15.88 5.20
C CYS A 99 -3.79 -16.79 4.02
N ALA A 100 -4.17 -16.20 2.89
CA ALA A 100 -4.53 -16.94 1.68
C ALA A 100 -3.36 -17.72 1.07
N HIS A 101 -2.12 -17.26 1.29
CA HIS A 101 -0.92 -17.98 0.88
C HIS A 101 -0.77 -19.32 1.61
N GLU A 102 -1.22 -19.40 2.87
CA GLU A 102 -1.18 -20.62 3.67
C GLU A 102 -2.47 -21.45 3.54
N ASP A 103 -3.63 -20.80 3.49
CA ASP A 103 -4.94 -21.42 3.31
C ASP A 103 -5.75 -20.70 2.24
N ASN A 104 -5.84 -21.31 1.05
CA ASN A 104 -6.60 -20.78 -0.09
C ASN A 104 -8.10 -20.58 0.19
N ARG A 105 -8.64 -21.05 1.32
CA ARG A 105 -10.02 -20.77 1.76
C ARG A 105 -10.17 -19.45 2.51
N CYS A 106 -9.09 -18.72 2.76
CA CYS A 106 -9.16 -17.39 3.34
C CYS A 106 -9.79 -16.43 2.33
N GLN A 107 -10.92 -15.83 2.71
CA GLN A 107 -11.71 -14.96 1.82
C GLN A 107 -11.92 -13.55 2.38
N ILE A 108 -11.57 -13.31 3.65
CA ILE A 108 -11.80 -12.05 4.35
C ILE A 108 -10.54 -11.66 5.12
N GLY A 109 -10.07 -10.43 4.92
CA GLY A 109 -9.08 -9.78 5.76
C GLY A 109 -9.75 -8.77 6.67
N LEU A 110 -9.46 -8.80 7.97
CA LEU A 110 -10.04 -7.91 8.97
C LEU A 110 -8.95 -7.36 9.89
N ILE A 111 -8.89 -6.04 10.03
CA ILE A 111 -8.04 -5.35 11.00
C ILE A 111 -8.93 -4.77 12.09
N LEU A 112 -8.67 -5.17 13.33
CA LEU A 112 -9.30 -4.63 14.55
C LEU A 112 -8.20 -3.99 15.42
N GLY A 113 -8.06 -2.67 15.36
CA GLY A 113 -7.05 -1.95 16.13
C GLY A 113 -7.35 -0.46 16.22
N THR A 114 -6.32 0.39 16.12
CA THR A 114 -6.46 1.86 16.12
C THR A 114 -7.45 2.38 15.07
N GLY A 115 -7.64 1.62 14.00
CA GLY A 115 -8.79 1.73 13.11
C GLY A 115 -9.36 0.34 12.83
N THR A 116 -10.59 0.30 12.34
CA THR A 116 -11.24 -0.93 11.85
C THR A 116 -11.33 -0.89 10.33
N ASN A 117 -10.87 -1.92 9.65
CA ASN A 117 -10.90 -2.02 8.20
C ASN A 117 -11.14 -3.49 7.79
N ALA A 118 -11.83 -3.71 6.67
CA ALA A 118 -12.04 -5.05 6.13
C ALA A 118 -11.92 -5.08 4.61
N CYS A 119 -11.45 -6.21 4.09
CA CYS A 119 -11.54 -6.54 2.68
C CYS A 119 -11.95 -8.00 2.50
N TYR A 120 -12.43 -8.34 1.32
CA TYR A 120 -12.81 -9.70 0.97
C TYR A 120 -12.62 -9.94 -0.53
N MET A 121 -12.51 -11.21 -0.92
CA MET A 121 -12.51 -11.60 -2.33
C MET A 121 -13.93 -11.50 -2.88
N GLU A 122 -14.10 -10.75 -3.96
CA GLU A 122 -15.37 -10.61 -4.66
C GLU A 122 -15.19 -10.94 -6.14
N LYS A 123 -16.21 -11.54 -6.74
CA LYS A 123 -16.25 -11.81 -8.17
C LYS A 123 -16.46 -10.52 -8.94
N ILE A 124 -15.70 -10.32 -10.01
CA ILE A 124 -15.78 -9.12 -10.85
C ILE A 124 -17.20 -8.86 -11.34
N GLU A 125 -17.94 -9.91 -11.71
CA GLU A 125 -19.34 -9.83 -12.17
C GLU A 125 -20.29 -9.15 -11.16
N ARG A 126 -19.91 -9.07 -9.87
CA ARG A 126 -20.70 -8.44 -8.80
C ARG A 126 -20.23 -7.02 -8.47
N VAL A 127 -19.10 -6.58 -9.04
CA VAL A 127 -18.53 -5.26 -8.81
C VAL A 127 -19.05 -4.29 -9.87
N GLN A 128 -20.18 -3.63 -9.57
CA GLN A 128 -20.86 -2.72 -10.50
C GLN A 128 -20.01 -1.54 -11.01
N GLN A 129 -18.94 -1.20 -10.29
CA GLN A 129 -18.03 -0.09 -10.63
C GLN A 129 -16.80 -0.55 -11.42
N TRP A 130 -16.67 -1.84 -11.73
CA TRP A 130 -15.56 -2.36 -12.52
C TRP A 130 -15.65 -1.85 -13.96
N ASP A 131 -14.54 -1.32 -14.47
CA ASP A 131 -14.40 -0.76 -15.81
C ASP A 131 -13.25 -1.41 -16.62
N GLY A 132 -12.69 -2.51 -16.10
CA GLY A 132 -11.65 -3.31 -16.77
C GLY A 132 -12.23 -4.50 -17.56
N ASP A 133 -11.35 -5.34 -18.09
CA ASP A 133 -11.75 -6.53 -18.85
C ASP A 133 -12.28 -7.65 -17.93
N ASP A 134 -13.27 -8.41 -18.43
CA ASP A 134 -13.88 -9.54 -17.71
C ASP A 134 -13.16 -10.89 -17.97
N GLU A 135 -12.13 -10.92 -18.82
CA GLU A 135 -11.43 -12.16 -19.18
C GLU A 135 -10.53 -12.67 -18.06
N SER A 136 -9.79 -11.76 -17.40
CA SER A 136 -8.94 -12.06 -16.23
C SER A 136 -8.49 -10.77 -15.55
N PRO A 137 -8.33 -10.74 -14.21
CA PRO A 137 -8.67 -11.77 -13.23
C PRO A 137 -10.19 -12.01 -13.13
N GLN A 138 -10.66 -13.06 -12.43
CA GLN A 138 -12.10 -13.30 -12.20
C GLN A 138 -12.60 -12.76 -10.86
N GLU A 139 -11.67 -12.43 -9.97
CA GLU A 139 -11.94 -11.94 -8.62
C GLU A 139 -11.03 -10.74 -8.31
N VAL A 140 -11.53 -9.84 -7.48
CA VAL A 140 -10.81 -8.67 -6.98
C VAL A 140 -11.04 -8.56 -5.48
N SER A 141 -10.06 -8.01 -4.76
CA SER A 141 -10.25 -7.69 -3.36
C SER A 141 -11.09 -6.42 -3.22
N ALA A 142 -12.33 -6.55 -2.77
CA ALA A 142 -13.23 -5.43 -2.49
C ALA A 142 -13.02 -4.92 -1.06
N PHE A 143 -13.18 -3.60 -0.88
CA PHE A 143 -12.90 -2.90 0.37
C PHE A 143 -14.17 -2.43 1.06
N TYR A 144 -14.19 -2.58 2.39
CA TYR A 144 -15.12 -1.86 3.27
C TYR A 144 -14.32 -1.05 4.28
N TRP A 145 -14.24 0.26 4.02
CA TRP A 145 -13.77 1.20 5.03
C TRP A 145 -14.91 1.53 5.98
N PHE A 146 -14.80 1.08 7.23
CA PHE A 146 -15.69 1.53 8.28
C PHE A 146 -15.28 2.96 8.65
N HIS A 147 -15.96 3.96 8.06
CA HIS A 147 -15.61 5.37 8.25
C HIS A 147 -15.89 5.94 9.65
N ARG A 148 -16.39 5.10 10.57
CA ARG A 148 -16.62 5.38 11.99
C ARG A 148 -17.25 4.14 12.60
N ILE A 149 -16.50 3.40 13.41
CA ILE A 149 -17.09 2.66 14.51
C ILE A 149 -16.39 3.23 15.75
N PHE A 150 -17.19 3.97 16.51
CA PHE A 150 -16.88 4.93 17.59
C PHE A 150 -16.42 6.32 17.13
#